data_AF-A4CVC0-F1
#
_entry.id   AF-A4CVC0-F1
#
_cell.length_a   1.000
_cell.length_b   1.000
_cell.length_c   1.000
_cell.angle_alpha   90.00
_cell.angle_beta   90.00
_cell.angle_gamma   90.00
#
_symmetry.space_group_name_H-M   'P 1'
#
loop_
_entity.id
_entity.type
_entity.pdbx_description
1 polymer ?
#
loop_
_entity_poly.entity_id
_entity_poly.type
_entity_poly.pdbx_seq_one_letter_code
_entity_poly.pdbx_strand_id
1 'polypeptide(L)' 'MRVINVMSYEPGSTDCRLLIDAKHHLELALTSLSALPNSDHIQRQLKAVHQQLEGMHDLKRKQPIHSPV' A
#
# COMPACT_ATOMS: atom_id res chain seq x y z
N MET A 1 16.57 -23.58 -0.64
CA MET A 1 15.58 -23.64 -1.75
C MET A 1 14.46 -22.63 -1.52
N ARG A 2 14.28 -21.65 -2.41
CA ARG A 2 13.04 -21.46 -3.18
C ARG A 2 13.19 -20.30 -4.18
N VAL A 3 13.21 -20.72 -5.45
CA VAL A 3 12.66 -20.14 -6.69
C VAL A 3 12.65 -18.61 -6.81
N ILE A 4 13.52 -18.13 -7.70
CA ILE A 4 13.45 -16.86 -8.42
C ILE A 4 12.39 -16.98 -9.52
N ASN A 5 11.43 -16.05 -9.60
CA ASN A 5 10.66 -15.81 -10.82
C ASN A 5 10.91 -14.37 -11.29
N VAL A 6 11.51 -14.25 -12.47
CA VAL A 6 11.78 -13.00 -13.18
C VAL A 6 10.86 -13.00 -14.40
N MET A 7 9.93 -12.03 -14.48
CA MET A 7 9.33 -11.50 -15.72
C MET A 7 8.59 -10.16 -15.44
N SER A 8 9.21 -9.07 -15.91
CA SER A 8 8.59 -7.87 -16.52
C SER A 8 7.70 -6.92 -15.69
N TYR A 9 8.21 -6.37 -14.58
CA TYR A 9 7.64 -5.22 -13.85
C TYR A 9 8.74 -4.66 -12.95
N GLU A 10 9.17 -3.40 -13.04
CA GLU A 10 10.22 -2.89 -12.14
C GLU A 10 9.68 -2.82 -10.70
N PRO A 11 10.10 -3.71 -9.78
CA PRO A 11 9.71 -3.65 -8.38
C PRO A 11 10.66 -2.66 -7.70
N GLY A 12 10.51 -1.36 -7.98
CA GLY A 12 11.67 -0.47 -7.80
C GLY A 12 11.45 1.00 -7.49
N SER A 13 10.29 1.62 -7.77
CA SER A 13 10.15 3.02 -7.35
C SER A 13 10.11 3.08 -5.83
N THR A 14 10.95 3.93 -5.22
CA THR A 14 10.93 4.22 -3.78
C THR A 14 9.49 4.47 -3.31
N ASP A 15 8.70 5.16 -4.13
CA ASP A 15 7.30 5.46 -3.84
C ASP A 15 6.41 4.21 -3.73
N CYS A 16 6.60 3.18 -4.57
CA CYS A 16 5.82 1.95 -4.45
C CYS A 16 6.14 1.22 -3.15
N ARG A 17 7.41 1.22 -2.72
CA ARG A 17 7.82 0.64 -1.43
C ARG A 17 7.22 1.42 -0.26
N LEU A 18 7.30 2.76 -0.30
CA LEU A 18 6.69 3.63 0.69
C LEU A 18 5.16 3.42 0.79
N LEU A 19 4.47 3.21 -0.34
CA LEU A 19 3.03 2.92 -0.34
C LEU A 19 2.72 1.55 0.25
N ILE A 20 3.55 0.53 0.01
CA ILE A 20 3.41 -0.79 0.63
C ILE A 20 3.60 -0.68 2.15
N ASP A 21 4.67 -0.03 2.59
CA ASP A 21 4.98 0.14 4.01
C ASP A 21 3.88 0.95 4.73
N ALA A 22 3.41 2.04 4.12
CA ALA A 22 2.35 2.86 4.69
C ALA A 22 1.04 2.07 4.86
N LYS A 23 0.64 1.27 3.86
CA LYS A 23 -0.54 0.40 3.96
C LYS A 23 -0.37 -0.64 5.07
N HIS A 24 0.80 -1.27 5.16
CA HIS A 24 1.09 -2.24 6.22
C HIS A 24 0.99 -1.61 7.62
N HIS A 25 1.52 -0.41 7.82
CA HIS A 25 1.39 0.29 9.09
C HIS A 25 -0.08 0.60 9.46
N LEU A 26 -0.92 0.92 8.47
CA LEU A 26 -2.36 1.13 8.71
C LEU A 26 -3.07 -0.17 9.11
N GLU A 27 -2.70 -1.31 8.53
CA GLU A 27 -3.24 -2.62 8.91
C GLU A 27 -2.88 -2.99 10.36
N LEU A 28 -1.63 -2.74 10.76
CA LEU A 28 -1.18 -2.93 12.14
C LEU A 28 -1.94 -2.02 13.11
N ALA A 29 -2.07 -0.73 12.77
CA ALA A 29 -2.81 0.22 13.59
C ALA A 29 -4.29 -0.17 13.72
N LEU A 30 -4.93 -0.60 12.63
CA LEU A 30 -6.31 -1.10 12.64
C LEU A 30 -6.46 -2.33 13.54
N THR A 31 -5.48 -3.23 13.53
CA THR A 31 -5.47 -4.40 14.41
C THR A 31 -5.41 -3.97 15.87
N SER A 32 -4.54 -3.02 16.23
CA SER A 32 -4.47 -2.49 17.60
C SER A 32 -5.75 -1.75 18.02
N LEU A 33 -6.34 -0.95 17.13
CA LEU A 33 -7.57 -0.21 17.41
C LEU A 33 -8.79 -1.13 17.55
N SER A 34 -8.80 -2.29 16.89
CA SER A 34 -9.92 -3.25 16.99
C SER A 34 -10.16 -3.76 18.41
N ALA A 35 -9.13 -3.72 19.27
CA ALA A 35 -9.21 -4.09 20.68
C ALA A 35 -9.63 -2.93 21.59
N LEU A 36 -9.72 -1.69 21.09
CA LEU A 36 -10.07 -0.51 21.88
C LEU A 36 -11.56 -0.15 21.72
N PRO A 37 -12.31 -0.01 22.83
CA PRO A 37 -13.70 0.43 22.78
C PRO A 37 -13.80 1.88 22.27
N ASN A 38 -14.90 2.20 21.60
CA ASN A 38 -15.20 3.53 21.04
C ASN A 38 -14.21 4.04 19.97
N SER A 39 -13.44 3.14 19.33
CA SER A 39 -12.46 3.49 18.29
C SER A 39 -13.01 3.41 16.86
N ASP A 40 -14.29 3.07 16.66
CA ASP A 40 -14.90 2.81 15.34
C ASP A 40 -14.75 3.98 14.35
N HIS A 41 -14.82 5.21 14.85
CA HIS A 41 -14.66 6.40 14.02
C HIS A 41 -13.22 6.51 13.48
N ILE A 42 -12.22 6.23 14.32
CA ILE A 42 -10.79 6.22 13.95
C ILE A 42 -10.52 5.08 12.96
N GLN A 43 -11.06 3.88 13.22
CA GLN A 43 -10.92 2.75 12.30
C GLN A 43 -11.50 3.06 10.91
N ARG A 44 -12.66 3.73 10.84
CA ARG A 44 -13.25 4.16 9.56
C ARG A 44 -12.34 5.16 8.82
N GLN A 45 -11.76 6.12 9.54
CA GLN A 45 -10.81 7.07 8.96
C GLN A 45 -9.56 6.38 8.42
N LEU A 46 -8.95 5.46 9.17
CA LEU A 46 -7.76 4.72 8.70
C LEU A 46 -8.06 3.81 7.50
N LYS A 47 -9.25 3.19 7.45
CA LYS A 47 -9.69 2.43 6.27
C LYS A 47 -9.85 3.32 5.04
N ALA A 48 -10.38 4.54 5.20
CA ALA A 48 -10.48 5.49 4.09
C ALA A 48 -9.08 5.91 3.58
N VAL A 49 -8.14 6.18 4.49
CA VAL A 49 -6.74 6.49 4.11
C VAL A 49 -6.10 5.29 3.41
N HIS A 50 -6.30 4.07 3.90
CA HIS A 50 -5.79 2.86 3.25
C HIS A 50 -6.32 2.72 1.82
N GLN A 51 -7.61 2.95 1.59
CA GLN A 51 -8.20 2.92 0.25
C GLN A 51 -7.60 4.00 -0.68
N GLN A 52 -7.32 5.19 -0.15
CA GLN A 52 -6.64 6.25 -0.91
C GLN A 52 -5.22 5.83 -1.31
N LEU A 53 -4.46 5.23 -0.39
CA LEU A 53 -3.11 4.71 -0.68
C LEU A 53 -3.13 3.56 -1.69
N GLU A 54 -4.14 2.68 -1.64
CA GLU A 54 -4.32 1.64 -2.66
C GLU A 54 -4.60 2.27 -4.03
N GLY A 55 -5.45 3.29 -4.10
CA GLY A 55 -5.68 4.05 -5.32
C GLY A 55 -4.40 4.67 -5.88
N MET A 56 -3.58 5.29 -5.03
CA MET A 56 -2.27 5.83 -5.43
C MET A 56 -1.31 4.74 -5.94
N HIS A 57 -1.30 3.59 -5.29
CA HIS A 57 -0.47 2.44 -5.67
C HIS A 57 -0.92 1.84 -7.01
N ASP A 58 -2.22 1.71 -7.24
CA ASP A 58 -2.78 1.23 -8.50
C ASP A 58 -2.49 2.19 -9.66
N LEU A 59 -2.53 3.51 -9.43
CA LEU A 59 -2.14 4.50 -10.44
C LEU A 59 -0.66 4.37 -10.84
N LYS A 60 0.23 4.06 -9.89
CA LYS A 60 1.65 3.80 -10.19
C LYS A 60 1.85 2.45 -10.89
N ARG A 61 1.05 1.44 -10.57
CA ARG A 61 1.05 0.14 -11.26
C ARG A 61 0.57 0.23 -12.71
N LYS A 62 -0.38 1.12 -12.99
CA LYS A 62 -1.00 1.30 -14.31
C LYS A 62 -0.26 2.26 -15.23
N GLN A 63 0.69 3.05 -14.74
CA GLN A 63 1.52 3.88 -15.60
C GLN A 63 2.54 2.99 -16.31
N PRO A 64 2.43 2.76 -17.64
CA PRO A 64 3.48 2.12 -18.38
C PRO A 64 4.71 3.04 -18.34
N ILE A 65 5.87 2.43 -18.25
CA ILE A 65 7.18 3.08 -18.20
C ILE A 65 7.39 3.83 -19.52
N HIS A 66 6.86 5.05 -19.66
CA HIS A 66 7.16 5.91 -20.79
C HIS A 66 8.44 6.68 -20.46
N SER A 67 9.57 6.14 -20.90
CA SER A 67 10.78 6.92 -21.12
C SER A 67 10.46 8.07 -22.08
N PRO A 68 10.74 9.33 -21.72
CA PRO A 68 10.99 10.36 -22.71
C PRO A 68 12.46 10.24 -23.18
N VAL A 69 12.60 10.34 -24.50
CA VAL A 69 13.80 10.32 -25.35
C VAL A 69 15.01 11.05 -24.76
#